data_AF-A0A7Z9F096-F1
#
_entry.id   AF-A0A7Z9F096-F1
#
_cell.length_a   1.000
_cell.length_b   1.000
_cell.length_c   1.000
_cell.angle_alpha   90.00
_cell.angle_beta   90.00
_cell.angle_gamma   90.00
#
_symmetry.space_group_name_H-M   'P 1'
#
loop_
_entity.id
_entity.type
_entity.pdbx_description
1 polymer ?
#
loop_
_entity_poly.entity_id
_entity_poly.type
_entity_poly.pdbx_seq_one_letter_code
_entity_poly.pdbx_strand_id
1 'polypeptide(L)'
;LDERLATPRLESPRVEIPAGSVGIAEGQTGIYPIASPGGWRLIGRAPLNLFDPYADPPTVLDAGDYVRFVPIESESEYLETRRQVESGEFQVVTETKR
;
A
#
# COMPACT_ATOMS: atom_id res chain seq x y z
N LEU A 1 -0.20 14.78 -0.96
CA LEU A 1 -1.32 14.49 -0.04
C LEU A 1 -2.07 15.80 0.19
N ASP A 2 -3.39 15.79 0.29
CA ASP A 2 -4.14 16.99 0.68
C ASP A 2 -3.81 17.37 2.13
N GLU A 3 -3.52 18.64 2.39
CA GLU A 3 -3.11 19.12 3.72
C GLU A 3 -4.16 18.87 4.80
N ARG A 4 -5.44 18.77 4.43
CA ARG A 4 -6.54 18.47 5.37
C ARG A 4 -6.47 17.06 5.96
N LEU A 5 -5.70 16.17 5.32
CA LEU A 5 -5.49 14.79 5.79
C LEU A 5 -4.24 14.67 6.67
N ALA A 6 -3.42 15.71 6.77
CA ALA A 6 -2.17 15.65 7.51
C ALA A 6 -2.44 15.32 8.98
N THR A 7 -1.81 14.25 9.47
CA THR A 7 -2.05 13.74 10.84
C THR A 7 -0.74 13.27 11.45
N PRO A 8 -0.43 13.60 12.71
CA PRO A 8 0.82 13.19 13.33
C PRO A 8 0.92 11.68 13.49
N ARG A 9 2.17 11.21 13.58
CA ARG A 9 2.47 9.83 13.98
C ARG A 9 1.86 9.50 15.36
N LEU A 10 1.66 8.22 15.61
CA LEU A 10 1.41 7.70 16.94
C LEU A 10 2.61 8.00 17.85
N GLU A 11 2.33 8.37 19.10
CA GLU A 11 3.36 8.58 20.12
C GLU A 11 4.12 7.28 20.42
N SER A 12 3.42 6.15 20.45
CA SER A 12 3.99 4.81 20.57
C SER A 12 3.75 4.03 19.27
N PRO A 13 4.81 3.72 18.49
CA PRO A 13 4.70 2.91 17.29
C PRO A 13 4.13 1.51 17.57
N ARG A 14 3.43 0.94 16.58
CA ARG A 14 3.09 -0.48 16.60
C ARG A 14 4.36 -1.29 16.40
N VAL A 15 4.47 -2.40 17.12
CA VAL A 15 5.57 -3.37 16.97
C VAL A 15 5.48 -4.07 15.60
N GLU A 16 4.26 -4.27 15.11
CA GLU A 16 4.02 -4.89 13.81
C GLU A 16 2.83 -4.19 13.11
N ILE A 17 3.08 -3.80 11.87
CA ILE A 17 2.08 -3.35 10.89
C ILE A 17 2.06 -4.41 9.78
N PRO A 18 0.90 -4.97 9.41
CA PRO A 18 0.81 -5.94 8.33
C PRO A 18 1.28 -5.38 6.98
N ALA A 19 1.89 -6.23 6.15
CA ALA A 19 2.19 -5.90 4.75
C ALA A 19 0.92 -5.48 4.00
N GLY A 20 1.05 -4.49 3.12
CA GLY A 20 -0.02 -3.86 2.36
C GLY A 20 -0.77 -2.76 3.13
N SER A 21 -0.50 -2.53 4.42
CA SER A 21 -1.17 -1.45 5.16
C SER A 21 -0.89 -0.08 4.55
N VAL A 22 -1.93 0.74 4.42
CA VAL A 22 -1.85 2.13 3.95
C VAL A 22 -1.90 3.04 5.17
N GLY A 23 -0.98 4.00 5.24
CA GLY A 23 -0.92 4.92 6.37
C GLY A 23 -0.69 6.37 5.96
N ILE A 24 -0.96 7.27 6.91
CA ILE A 24 -0.62 8.68 6.84
C ILE A 24 0.29 9.05 8.03
N ALA A 25 1.29 9.90 7.77
CA ALA A 25 2.07 10.57 8.78
C ALA A 25 2.50 11.95 8.29
N GLU A 26 2.20 12.98 9.08
CA GLU A 26 2.38 14.37 8.68
C GLU A 26 1.72 14.61 7.31
N GLY A 27 2.40 15.26 6.37
CA GLY A 27 1.93 15.45 5.00
C GLY A 27 2.18 14.28 4.04
N GLN A 28 2.49 13.07 4.54
CA GLN A 28 2.86 11.92 3.71
C GLN A 28 1.85 10.78 3.81
N THR A 29 1.72 10.04 2.72
CA THR A 29 0.96 8.78 2.63
C THR A 29 1.82 7.73 1.93
N GLY A 30 1.54 6.46 2.18
CA GLY A 30 2.35 5.36 1.68
C GLY A 30 1.79 4.00 2.07
N ILE A 31 2.40 2.96 1.53
CA ILE A 31 2.02 1.57 1.76
C ILE A 31 3.22 0.86 2.39
N TYR A 32 2.99 0.07 3.42
CA TYR A 32 3.99 -0.80 4.02
C TYR A 32 4.18 -2.04 3.14
N PRO A 33 5.31 -2.22 2.43
CA PRO A 33 5.46 -3.33 1.49
C PRO A 33 5.66 -4.68 2.21
N ILE A 34 6.20 -4.66 3.42
CA ILE A 34 6.45 -5.83 4.27
C ILE A 34 5.96 -5.57 5.69
N ALA A 35 5.77 -6.64 6.47
CA ALA A 35 5.45 -6.52 7.88
C ALA A 35 6.60 -5.85 8.64
N SER A 36 6.32 -4.77 9.35
CA SER A 36 7.34 -3.96 10.01
C SER A 36 6.75 -3.09 11.14
N PRO A 37 7.55 -2.65 12.11
CA PRO A 37 7.10 -1.67 13.11
C PRO A 37 6.82 -0.31 12.47
N GLY A 38 5.89 0.46 13.03
CA GLY A 38 5.63 1.81 12.54
C GLY A 38 4.62 2.63 13.33
N GLY A 39 4.78 3.95 13.24
CA GLY A 39 3.96 4.93 13.93
C GLY A 39 2.91 5.61 13.05
N TRP A 40 2.69 5.18 11.81
CA TRP A 40 1.73 5.87 10.94
C TRP A 40 0.29 5.54 11.34
N ARG A 41 -0.62 6.49 11.05
CA ARG A 41 -2.06 6.30 11.21
C ARG A 41 -2.55 5.44 10.05
N LEU A 42 -2.94 4.20 10.34
CA LEU A 42 -3.41 3.27 9.33
C LEU A 42 -4.83 3.64 8.88
N ILE A 43 -5.04 3.71 7.57
CA ILE A 43 -6.31 4.14 6.96
C ILE A 43 -6.92 3.08 6.03
N GLY A 44 -6.20 1.99 5.76
CA GLY A 44 -6.65 0.92 4.89
C GLY A 44 -5.56 -0.12 4.62
N ARG A 45 -5.82 -1.00 3.67
CA ARG A 45 -4.87 -2.03 3.22
C ARG A 45 -5.05 -2.28 1.74
N ALA A 46 -3.95 -2.38 1.00
CA ALA A 46 -3.93 -2.80 -0.40
C ALA A 46 -3.61 -4.31 -0.47
N PRO A 47 -4.35 -5.10 -1.26
CA PRO A 47 -4.08 -6.53 -1.41
C PRO A 47 -2.91 -6.83 -2.38
N LEU A 48 -1.93 -5.93 -2.50
CA LEU A 48 -0.82 -6.03 -3.46
C LEU A 48 0.47 -6.50 -2.80
N ASN A 49 1.25 -7.31 -3.52
CA ASN A 49 2.63 -7.60 -3.17
C ASN A 49 3.54 -6.52 -3.78
N LEU A 50 3.90 -5.51 -2.99
CA LEU A 50 4.66 -4.35 -3.49
C LEU A 50 6.16 -4.57 -3.59
N PHE A 51 6.67 -5.60 -2.89
CA PHE A 51 8.08 -5.94 -2.86
C PHE A 51 8.25 -7.45 -2.82
N ASP A 52 8.95 -8.00 -3.81
CA ASP A 52 9.40 -9.38 -3.85
C ASP A 52 10.89 -9.41 -4.18
N PRO A 53 11.78 -9.82 -3.24
CA PRO A 53 13.21 -9.85 -3.49
C PRO A 53 13.64 -10.87 -4.56
N TYR A 54 12.75 -11.78 -4.96
CA TYR A 54 13.00 -12.79 -5.99
C TYR A 54 12.40 -12.43 -7.36
N ALA A 55 11.63 -11.34 -7.46
CA ALA A 55 11.10 -10.83 -8.72
C ALA A 55 12.08 -9.87 -9.41
N ASP A 56 11.94 -9.72 -10.73
CA ASP A 56 12.66 -8.73 -11.54
C ASP A 56 11.65 -7.93 -12.40
N PRO A 57 11.37 -6.66 -12.08
CA PRO A 57 11.93 -5.89 -10.95
C PRO A 57 11.38 -6.32 -9.58
N PRO A 58 12.11 -6.07 -8.47
CA PRO A 58 11.67 -6.47 -7.13
C PRO A 58 10.57 -5.58 -6.55
N THR A 59 10.27 -4.44 -7.19
CA THR A 59 9.25 -3.48 -6.78
C THR A 59 8.28 -3.20 -7.91
N VAL A 60 7.02 -2.97 -7.54
CA VAL A 60 5.95 -2.59 -8.49
C VAL A 60 6.01 -1.10 -8.86
N LEU A 61 6.65 -0.28 -8.02
CA LEU A 61 6.70 1.17 -8.16
C LEU A 61 8.17 1.63 -8.28
N ASP A 62 8.41 2.55 -9.21
CA ASP A 62 9.68 3.24 -9.38
C ASP A 62 9.60 4.70 -8.88
N ALA A 63 10.78 5.27 -8.61
CA ALA A 63 10.87 6.68 -8.25
C ALA A 63 10.40 7.56 -9.42
N GLY A 64 9.37 8.37 -9.18
CA GLY A 64 8.73 9.21 -10.20
C GLY A 64 7.33 8.74 -10.58
N ASP A 65 6.94 7.52 -10.18
CA ASP A 65 5.59 7.01 -10.42
C ASP A 65 4.53 7.78 -9.63
N TYR A 66 3.34 7.83 -10.23
CA TYR A 66 2.14 8.34 -9.58
C TYR A 66 1.29 7.17 -9.08
N VAL A 67 0.84 7.26 -7.82
CA VAL A 67 -0.03 6.25 -7.20
C VAL A 67 -1.44 6.81 -7.06
N ARG A 68 -2.43 6.02 -7.50
CA ARG A 68 -3.85 6.26 -7.26
C ARG A 68 -4.43 5.11 -6.44
N PHE A 69 -4.89 5.42 -5.23
CA PHE A 69 -5.65 4.45 -4.44
C PHE A 69 -7.06 4.32 -5.02
N VAL A 70 -7.50 3.08 -5.22
CA VAL A 70 -8.85 2.75 -5.68
C VAL A 70 -9.55 2.00 -4.55
N PRO A 71 -10.73 2.45 -4.10
CA PRO A 71 -11.49 1.73 -3.08
C PRO A 71 -11.93 0.36 -3.61
N ILE A 72 -11.88 -0.62 -2.72
CA ILE A 72 -12.45 -1.96 -2.92
C ILE A 72 -13.73 -2.01 -2.10
N GLU A 73 -14.84 -2.41 -2.71
CA GLU A 73 -16.18 -2.20 -2.15
C GLU A 73 -16.54 -3.23 -1.05
N SER A 74 -15.84 -4.36 -1.01
CA SER A 74 -16.13 -5.42 -0.04
C SER A 74 -14.90 -6.20 0.40
N GLU A 75 -14.99 -6.83 1.57
CA GLU A 75 -13.97 -7.77 2.06
C GLU A 75 -13.81 -8.97 1.12
N SER A 76 -14.90 -9.47 0.53
CA SER A 76 -14.85 -10.56 -0.44
C SER A 76 -14.04 -10.19 -1.69
N GLU A 77 -14.23 -8.99 -2.23
CA GLU A 77 -13.45 -8.47 -3.37
C GLU A 77 -11.98 -8.26 -2.99
N TYR A 78 -11.70 -7.80 -1.78
CA TYR A 78 -10.34 -7.68 -1.26
C TYR A 78 -9.64 -9.04 -1.22
N LEU A 79 -10.31 -10.06 -0.67
CA LEU A 79 -9.78 -11.41 -0.56
C LEU A 79 -9.61 -12.08 -1.94
N GLU A 80 -10.52 -11.82 -2.88
CA GLU A 80 -10.40 -12.29 -4.26
C GLU A 80 -9.17 -11.69 -4.94
N THR A 81 -9.04 -10.36 -4.90
CA THR A 81 -7.90 -9.64 -5.46
C THR A 81 -6.59 -10.15 -4.86
N ARG A 82 -6.55 -10.35 -3.55
CA ARG A 82 -5.38 -10.88 -2.86
C ARG A 82 -5.00 -12.27 -3.37
N ARG A 83 -5.97 -13.16 -3.56
CA ARG A 83 -5.71 -14.49 -4.10
C ARG A 83 -5.13 -14.42 -5.52
N GLN A 84 -5.66 -13.54 -6.35
CA GLN A 84 -5.16 -13.30 -7.71
C GLN A 84 -3.73 -12.72 -7.70
N VAL A 85 -3.40 -11.86 -6.74
CA VAL A 85 -2.03 -11.36 -6.55
C VAL A 85 -1.10 -12.50 -6.14
N GLU A 86 -1.52 -13.34 -5.19
CA GLU A 86 -0.74 -14.49 -4.72
C GLU A 86 -0.57 -15.57 -5.80
N SER A 87 -1.50 -15.72 -6.73
CA SER A 87 -1.39 -16.62 -7.89
C SER A 87 -0.65 -16.01 -9.09
N GLY A 88 -0.32 -14.72 -9.05
CA GLY A 88 0.28 -13.99 -10.18
C GLY A 88 -0.68 -13.65 -11.32
N GLU A 89 -1.98 -13.84 -11.12
CA GLU A 89 -3.04 -13.55 -12.09
C GLU A 89 -3.46 -12.07 -12.06
N PHE A 90 -3.18 -11.36 -10.97
CA PHE A 90 -3.48 -9.93 -10.85
C PHE A 90 -2.45 -9.07 -11.59
N GLN A 91 -2.94 -8.18 -12.45
CA GLN A 91 -2.11 -7.20 -13.14
C GLN A 91 -2.38 -5.80 -12.58
N VAL A 92 -1.32 -5.13 -12.15
CA VAL A 92 -1.40 -3.75 -11.67
C VAL A 92 -1.74 -2.85 -12.85
N VAL A 93 -2.76 -2.00 -12.67
CA VAL A 93 -3.19 -1.06 -13.71
C VAL A 93 -2.22 0.11 -13.74
N THR A 94 -1.50 0.25 -14.85
CA THR A 94 -0.59 1.38 -15.10
C THR A 94 -1.19 2.30 -16.15
N GLU A 95 -1.29 3.59 -15.84
CA GLU A 95 -1.77 4.63 -16.75
C GLU A 95 -0.65 5.65 -16.99
N THR A 96 -0.38 6.01 -18.25
CA THR A 96 0.52 7.12 -18.57
C THR A 96 -0.27 8.42 -18.53
N LYS A 97 0.13 9.32 -17.63
CA LYS A 97 -0.40 10.68 -17.59
C LYS A 97 -0.09 11.38 -18.93
N ARG A 98 -1.12 11.67 -19.72
CA ARG A 98 -1.00 12.50 -20.94
C ARG A 98 -0.77 13.97 -20.58
#